data_AF-A0A954XJZ1-F1
#
_entry.id   AF-A0A954XJZ1-F1
#
_cell.length_a   1.000
_cell.length_b   1.000
_cell.length_c   1.000
_cell.angle_alpha   90.00
_cell.angle_beta   90.00
_cell.angle_gamma   90.00
#
_symmetry.space_group_name_H-M   'P 1'
#
loop_
_entity.id
_entity.type
_entity.pdbx_description
1 polymer ?
#
loop_
_entity_poly.entity_id
_entity_poly.type
_entity_poly.pdbx_seq_one_letter_code
_entity_poly.pdbx_strand_id
1 'polypeptide(L)'
;RHARPNSSKDERATAHETVSFSLRAGIPTLHYDFHDDARRVTLDITSGNEVELVQLDLGDRQVTPVHFHQPRDGQLTLEIETATGPQCYSAPSLWHLMLTEPAVCREHLTPLLHAIRGDWQLEKQLQEIHGSLLQVALDDLALDRQYVQRLIARLRAPEYVDRQLAMRDLRRCGVGVLPLLETFADDQLDSEQRVRLRHVREQLEMSTGDSPDRVATWLSCDQSVWLTLLAAEDTKTSQLAREHLARVFQQPITFEHVASNADRQRQADRIRSRLLKSP
;
A
#
# COMPACT_ATOMS: atom_id res chain seq x y z
N ARG A 1 -10.38 24.52 66.06
CA ARG A 1 -11.02 23.56 65.12
C ARG A 1 -10.85 24.11 63.71
N HIS A 2 -9.75 23.77 63.04
CA HIS A 2 -9.55 24.10 61.62
C HIS A 2 -9.70 22.80 60.82
N ALA A 3 -10.75 22.75 60.00
CA ALA A 3 -10.94 21.69 59.03
C ALA A 3 -9.97 21.91 57.86
N ARG A 4 -9.16 20.89 57.55
CA ARG A 4 -8.39 20.82 56.30
C ARG A 4 -9.35 20.38 55.18
N PRO A 5 -9.39 21.05 54.02
CA PRO A 5 -9.97 20.45 52.83
C PRO A 5 -8.98 19.42 52.29
N ASN A 6 -9.43 18.18 52.27
CA ASN A 6 -8.78 17.06 51.60
C ASN A 6 -9.01 17.25 50.09
N SER A 7 -8.05 17.86 49.39
CA SER A 7 -8.05 17.87 47.92
C SER A 7 -7.49 16.54 47.43
N SER A 8 -8.40 15.59 47.18
CA SER A 8 -8.09 14.41 46.38
C SER A 8 -7.69 14.88 44.98
N LYS A 9 -6.39 14.91 44.70
CA LYS A 9 -5.87 15.02 43.34
C LYS A 9 -6.30 13.77 42.58
N ASP A 10 -7.33 13.92 41.77
CA ASP A 10 -7.64 13.00 40.68
C ASP A 10 -6.59 13.29 39.60
N GLU A 11 -5.39 12.70 39.74
CA GLU A 11 -4.31 12.73 38.73
C GLU A 11 -4.75 11.86 37.53
N ARG A 12 -5.68 12.39 36.74
CA ARG A 12 -5.93 11.88 35.39
C ARG A 12 -4.83 12.42 34.50
N ALA A 13 -4.01 11.51 33.98
CA ALA A 13 -3.07 11.78 32.89
C ALA A 13 -3.76 12.66 31.83
N THR A 14 -3.27 13.88 31.66
CA THR A 14 -3.83 14.83 30.70
C THR A 14 -3.25 14.53 29.33
N ALA A 15 -3.93 13.68 28.57
CA ALA A 15 -3.68 13.58 27.14
C ALA A 15 -3.96 14.93 26.48
N HIS A 16 -3.04 15.37 25.62
CA HIS A 16 -3.15 16.61 24.86
C HIS A 16 -3.15 16.29 23.37
N GLU A 17 -4.08 16.89 22.65
CA GLU A 17 -4.27 16.67 21.21
C GLU A 17 -4.39 18.02 20.50
N THR A 18 -3.59 18.21 19.46
CA THR A 18 -3.61 19.41 18.62
C THR A 18 -3.77 19.00 17.17
N VAL A 19 -4.72 19.66 16.49
CA VAL A 19 -4.86 19.56 15.04
C VAL A 19 -4.72 20.94 14.44
N SER A 20 -3.75 21.12 13.54
CA SER A 20 -3.47 22.37 12.85
C SER A 20 -3.58 22.18 11.34
N PHE A 21 -4.36 23.05 10.70
CA PHE A 21 -4.47 23.13 9.26
C PHE A 21 -3.83 24.44 8.79
N SER A 22 -2.99 24.36 7.77
CA SER A 22 -2.40 25.56 7.17
C SER A 22 -2.36 25.46 5.65
N LEU A 23 -2.15 26.59 4.98
CA LEU A 23 -1.95 26.65 3.53
C LEU A 23 -0.56 27.23 3.27
N ARG A 24 0.36 26.42 2.72
CA ARG A 24 1.70 26.86 2.35
C ARG A 24 1.83 26.87 0.83
N ALA A 25 2.05 28.04 0.23
CA ALA A 25 2.12 28.22 -1.22
C ALA A 25 0.91 27.63 -1.99
N GLY A 26 -0.29 27.72 -1.41
CA GLY A 26 -1.51 27.17 -2.01
C GLY A 26 -1.74 25.68 -1.75
N ILE A 27 -0.81 24.99 -1.08
CA ILE A 27 -0.92 23.57 -0.76
C ILE A 27 -1.42 23.43 0.68
N PRO A 28 -2.50 22.68 0.92
CA PRO A 28 -2.97 22.39 2.27
C PRO A 28 -1.95 21.51 3.00
N THR A 29 -1.66 21.84 4.25
CA THR A 29 -0.88 20.99 5.16
C THR A 29 -1.71 20.70 6.40
N LEU A 30 -1.64 19.47 6.89
CA LEU A 30 -2.22 19.04 8.14
C LEU A 30 -1.08 18.64 9.09
N HIS A 31 -1.11 19.16 10.30
CA HIS A 31 -0.25 18.72 11.39
C HIS A 31 -1.15 18.26 12.53
N TYR A 32 -0.93 17.03 12.98
CA TYR A 32 -1.58 16.43 14.12
C TYR A 32 -0.50 16.06 15.14
N ASP A 33 -0.70 16.45 16.39
CA ASP A 33 0.20 16.15 17.50
C ASP A 33 -0.63 15.70 18.70
N PHE A 34 -0.44 14.44 19.07
CA PHE A 34 -1.02 13.84 20.26
C PHE A 34 0.10 13.45 21.21
N HIS A 35 -0.04 13.77 22.48
CA HIS A 35 0.84 13.22 23.50
C HIS A 35 0.11 12.95 24.81
N ASP A 36 0.55 11.91 25.49
CA ASP A 36 0.20 11.59 26.87
C ASP A 36 1.48 11.36 27.67
N ASP A 37 1.36 10.86 28.90
CA ASP A 37 2.51 10.60 29.78
C ASP A 37 3.43 9.48 29.27
N ALA A 38 3.00 8.71 28.26
CA ALA A 38 3.71 7.52 27.78
C ALA A 38 4.27 7.71 26.37
N ARG A 39 3.60 8.47 25.50
CA ARG A 39 3.98 8.57 24.09
C ARG A 39 3.63 9.90 23.47
N ARG A 40 4.30 10.19 22.37
CA ARG A 40 3.92 11.22 21.42
C ARG A 40 3.70 10.60 20.05
N VAL A 41 2.62 11.01 19.39
CA VAL A 41 2.28 10.63 18.03
C VAL A 41 2.12 11.90 17.21
N THR A 42 2.95 12.06 16.18
CA THR A 42 2.84 13.17 15.24
C THR A 42 2.47 12.65 13.86
N LEU A 43 1.52 13.31 13.20
CA LEU A 43 1.18 13.07 11.80
C LEU A 43 1.30 14.39 11.05
N ASP A 44 2.15 14.39 10.03
CA ASP A 44 2.33 15.49 9.10
C ASP A 44 1.89 15.06 7.71
N ILE A 45 0.94 15.80 7.14
CA ILE A 45 0.57 15.69 5.72
C ILE A 45 1.03 16.96 5.03
N THR A 46 2.01 16.83 4.15
CA THR A 46 2.62 17.94 3.42
C THR A 46 2.56 17.71 1.92
N SER A 47 2.84 18.75 1.13
CA SER A 47 3.00 18.64 -0.32
C SER A 47 1.83 17.95 -1.05
N GLY A 48 0.61 18.06 -0.50
CA GLY A 48 -0.62 17.43 -1.00
C GLY A 48 -0.79 15.98 -0.55
N ASN A 49 0.25 15.14 -0.70
CA ASN A 49 0.13 13.68 -0.56
C ASN A 49 1.32 13.02 0.18
N GLU A 50 2.29 13.80 0.66
CA GLU A 50 3.39 13.27 1.46
C GLU A 50 2.94 13.13 2.91
N VAL A 51 3.14 11.96 3.50
CA VAL A 51 2.67 11.63 4.85
C VAL A 51 3.85 11.17 5.69
N GLU A 52 4.02 11.78 6.86
CA GLU A 52 4.96 11.33 7.87
C GLU A 52 4.21 11.09 9.18
N LEU A 53 4.36 9.90 9.73
CA LEU A 53 3.76 9.48 10.99
C LEU A 53 4.86 8.95 11.91
N VAL A 54 5.01 9.58 13.08
CA VAL A 54 6.05 9.23 14.05
C VAL A 54 5.39 8.92 15.39
N GLN A 55 5.77 7.80 16.00
CA GLN A 55 5.53 7.51 17.41
C GLN A 55 6.85 7.51 18.15
N LEU A 56 6.93 8.29 19.23
CA LEU A 56 8.05 8.34 20.15
C LEU A 56 7.62 7.88 21.54
N ASP A 57 8.50 7.13 22.22
CA ASP A 57 8.36 6.85 23.64
C ASP A 57 8.76 8.09 24.45
N LEU A 58 7.88 8.53 25.35
CA LEU A 58 8.14 9.66 26.25
C LEU A 58 8.34 9.23 27.70
N GLY A 59 8.21 7.94 28.02
CA GLY A 59 8.20 7.46 29.40
C GLY A 59 8.74 6.05 29.59
N ASP A 60 8.35 5.43 30.71
CA ASP A 60 8.86 4.12 31.17
C ASP A 60 7.93 2.95 30.77
N ARG A 61 7.04 3.18 29.79
CA ARG A 61 6.04 2.19 29.34
C ARG A 61 6.49 1.32 28.18
N GLN A 62 7.74 1.46 27.72
CA GLN A 62 8.33 0.69 26.61
C GLN A 62 7.45 0.71 25.36
N VAL A 63 7.08 1.91 24.90
CA VAL A 63 6.36 2.07 23.63
C VAL A 63 7.38 1.92 22.51
N THR A 64 7.16 1.00 21.57
CA THR A 64 8.04 0.81 20.42
C THR A 64 8.03 2.07 19.53
N PRO A 65 9.18 2.73 19.30
CA PRO A 65 9.25 3.82 18.34
C PRO A 65 8.94 3.34 16.93
N VAL A 66 8.14 4.13 16.21
CA VAL A 66 7.67 3.82 14.86
C VAL A 66 7.83 5.06 13.99
N HIS A 67 8.37 4.90 12.80
CA HIS A 67 8.42 5.94 11.77
C HIS A 67 7.83 5.39 10.47
N PHE A 68 6.75 6.00 10.01
CA PHE A 68 6.11 5.70 8.75
C PHE A 68 6.24 6.92 7.84
N HIS A 69 6.76 6.72 6.63
CA HIS A 69 6.91 7.78 5.64
C HIS A 69 6.34 7.32 4.30
N GLN A 70 5.39 8.07 3.78
CA GLN A 70 4.89 7.95 2.42
C GLN A 70 5.35 9.19 1.64
N PRO A 71 6.40 9.08 0.81
CA PRO A 71 6.83 10.19 -0.03
C PRO A 71 5.76 10.49 -1.08
N ARG A 72 5.85 11.65 -1.72
CA ARG A 72 4.99 12.00 -2.86
C ARG A 72 5.13 11.01 -4.02
N ASP A 73 6.37 10.59 -4.29
CA ASP A 73 6.73 9.67 -5.36
C ASP A 73 7.65 8.58 -4.79
N GLY A 74 7.44 7.33 -5.18
CA GLY A 74 8.27 6.20 -4.75
C GLY A 74 7.57 5.28 -3.75
N GLN A 75 8.36 4.45 -3.07
CA GLN A 75 7.86 3.50 -2.07
C GLN A 75 7.67 4.18 -0.72
N LEU A 76 6.63 3.78 0.01
CA LEU A 76 6.52 4.10 1.43
C LEU A 76 7.45 3.22 2.25
N THR A 77 7.83 3.71 3.42
CA THR A 77 8.66 3.00 4.40
C THR A 77 8.00 2.96 5.76
N LEU A 78 8.25 1.87 6.49
CA LEU A 78 7.89 1.68 7.89
C LEU A 78 9.13 1.19 8.63
N GLU A 79 9.60 2.00 9.58
CA GLU A 79 10.72 1.69 10.46
C GLU A 79 10.23 1.48 11.89
N ILE A 80 10.69 0.42 12.52
CA ILE A 80 10.30 0.03 13.88
C ILE A 80 11.57 -0.25 14.68
N GLU A 81 11.73 0.42 15.81
CA GLU A 81 12.84 0.15 16.72
C GLU A 81 12.56 -1.07 17.59
N THR A 82 13.24 -2.18 17.33
CA THR A 82 13.10 -3.41 18.12
C THR A 82 14.27 -3.59 19.09
N ALA A 83 14.13 -4.50 20.06
CA ALA A 83 15.22 -4.89 20.95
C ALA A 83 16.48 -5.42 20.20
N THR A 84 16.30 -5.92 18.98
CA THR A 84 17.39 -6.42 18.13
C THR A 84 17.96 -5.37 17.16
N GLY A 85 17.43 -4.14 17.18
CA GLY A 85 17.78 -3.05 16.27
C GLY A 85 16.61 -2.60 15.39
N PRO A 86 16.82 -1.58 14.54
CA PRO A 86 15.78 -1.07 13.66
C PRO A 86 15.44 -2.09 12.57
N GLN A 87 14.14 -2.31 12.36
CA GLN A 87 13.60 -3.08 11.23
C GLN A 87 12.94 -2.11 10.26
N CYS A 88 13.25 -2.23 8.97
CA CYS A 88 12.72 -1.38 7.91
C CYS A 88 11.95 -2.22 6.90
N TYR A 89 10.73 -1.79 6.59
CA TYR A 89 9.83 -2.41 5.63
C TYR A 89 9.48 -1.36 4.57
N SER A 90 9.43 -1.77 3.31
CA SER A 90 9.14 -0.87 2.18
C SER A 90 8.10 -1.48 1.25
N ALA A 91 7.17 -0.67 0.77
CA ALA A 91 6.12 -1.12 -0.16
C ALA A 91 5.65 0.01 -1.09
N PRO A 92 5.03 -0.30 -2.25
CA PRO A 92 4.47 0.74 -3.12
C PRO A 92 3.29 1.50 -2.50
N SER A 93 2.54 0.88 -1.58
CA SER A 93 1.41 1.53 -0.92
C SER A 93 1.06 0.87 0.42
N LEU A 94 0.17 1.52 1.19
CA LEU A 94 -0.27 1.01 2.49
C LEU A 94 -0.89 -0.39 2.35
N TRP A 95 -1.70 -0.61 1.32
CA TRP A 95 -2.34 -1.90 1.08
C TRP A 95 -1.32 -2.99 0.73
N HIS A 96 -0.27 -2.66 -0.03
CA HIS A 96 0.83 -3.61 -0.25
C HIS A 96 1.49 -3.99 1.06
N LEU A 97 1.88 -3.01 1.87
CA LEU A 97 2.55 -3.25 3.16
C LEU A 97 1.68 -4.11 4.09
N MET A 98 0.38 -3.79 4.20
CA MET A 98 -0.56 -4.54 5.03
C MET A 98 -0.80 -5.97 4.54
N LEU A 99 -0.70 -6.23 3.23
CA LEU A 99 -0.80 -7.58 2.67
C LEU A 99 0.49 -8.39 2.85
N THR A 100 1.66 -7.74 2.73
CA THR A 100 2.97 -8.40 2.83
C THR A 100 3.40 -8.63 4.27
N GLU A 101 3.16 -7.66 5.16
CA GLU A 101 3.62 -7.67 6.55
C GLU A 101 2.44 -7.46 7.53
N PRO A 102 1.38 -8.30 7.48
CA PRO A 102 0.14 -8.07 8.21
C PRO A 102 0.33 -8.05 9.73
N ALA A 103 1.24 -8.88 10.25
CA ALA A 103 1.52 -8.94 11.70
C ALA A 103 2.16 -7.64 12.19
N VAL A 104 3.17 -7.15 11.46
CA VAL A 104 3.89 -5.91 11.76
C VAL A 104 2.94 -4.71 11.70
N CYS A 105 2.11 -4.63 10.65
CA CYS A 105 1.12 -3.56 10.53
C CYS A 105 0.05 -3.61 11.63
N ARG A 106 -0.42 -4.79 12.02
CA ARG A 106 -1.41 -4.94 13.09
C ARG A 106 -0.87 -4.51 14.44
N GLU A 107 0.38 -4.85 14.73
CA GLU A 107 1.02 -4.56 16.01
C GLU A 107 1.42 -3.09 16.13
N HIS A 108 2.00 -2.51 15.08
CA HIS A 108 2.65 -1.20 15.19
C HIS A 108 1.92 -0.07 14.47
N LEU A 109 1.39 -0.30 13.26
CA LEU A 109 0.84 0.76 12.42
C LEU A 109 -0.65 1.00 12.64
N THR A 110 -1.45 -0.07 12.70
CA THR A 110 -2.92 -0.02 12.84
C THR A 110 -3.34 0.72 14.12
N PRO A 111 -2.71 0.51 15.30
CA PRO A 111 -3.07 1.25 16.50
C PRO A 111 -2.83 2.76 16.38
N LEU A 112 -1.78 3.18 15.64
CA LEU A 112 -1.48 4.59 15.40
C LEU A 112 -2.53 5.23 14.51
N LEU A 113 -2.85 4.57 13.39
CA LEU A 113 -3.86 5.05 12.44
C LEU A 113 -5.24 5.11 13.11
N HIS A 114 -5.56 4.14 13.98
CA HIS A 114 -6.79 4.14 14.76
C HIS A 114 -6.83 5.25 15.83
N ALA A 115 -5.70 5.58 16.46
CA ALA A 115 -5.61 6.68 17.42
C ALA A 115 -5.89 8.04 16.75
N ILE A 116 -5.41 8.23 15.51
CA ILE A 116 -5.69 9.43 14.71
C ILE A 116 -7.14 9.43 14.24
N ARG A 117 -7.66 8.26 13.85
CA ARG A 117 -9.01 8.13 13.29
C ARG A 117 -9.70 6.84 13.73
N GLY A 118 -10.48 6.93 14.81
CA GLY A 118 -11.11 5.78 15.45
C GLY A 118 -12.18 5.05 14.62
N ASP A 119 -12.71 5.66 13.56
CA ASP A 119 -13.67 5.00 12.65
C ASP A 119 -13.00 4.18 11.54
N TRP A 120 -11.66 4.19 11.44
CA TRP A 120 -10.94 3.41 10.44
C TRP A 120 -10.95 1.92 10.75
N GLN A 121 -11.65 1.16 9.91
CA GLN A 121 -11.76 -0.30 9.97
C GLN A 121 -10.75 -0.97 9.02
N LEU A 122 -9.46 -0.61 9.12
CA LEU A 122 -8.42 -1.04 8.16
C LEU A 122 -8.31 -2.56 8.04
N GLU A 123 -8.38 -3.30 9.15
CA GLU A 123 -8.33 -4.77 9.14
C GLU A 123 -9.54 -5.37 8.41
N LYS A 124 -10.73 -4.79 8.60
CA LYS A 124 -11.92 -5.23 7.88
C LYS A 124 -11.81 -4.91 6.39
N GLN A 125 -11.34 -3.72 6.05
CA GLN A 125 -11.10 -3.34 4.65
C GLN A 125 -10.07 -4.27 4.00
N LEU A 126 -9.00 -4.63 4.71
CA LEU A 126 -8.00 -5.58 4.22
C LEU A 126 -8.61 -6.97 3.97
N GLN A 127 -9.47 -7.45 4.86
CA GLN A 127 -10.20 -8.71 4.66
C GLN A 127 -11.13 -8.66 3.44
N GLU A 128 -11.85 -7.55 3.26
CA GLU A 128 -12.71 -7.33 2.08
C GLU A 128 -11.88 -7.26 0.79
N ILE A 129 -10.76 -6.54 0.79
CA ILE A 129 -9.81 -6.48 -0.34
C ILE A 129 -9.29 -7.87 -0.67
N HIS A 130 -8.89 -8.65 0.33
CA HIS A 130 -8.42 -10.02 0.12
C HIS A 130 -9.50 -10.91 -0.49
N GLY A 131 -10.74 -10.81 0.01
CA GLY A 131 -11.90 -11.51 -0.58
C GLY A 131 -12.14 -11.13 -2.04
N SER A 132 -12.17 -9.83 -2.34
CA SER A 132 -12.36 -9.32 -3.70
C SER A 132 -11.20 -9.71 -4.63
N LEU A 133 -9.96 -9.77 -4.14
CA LEU A 133 -8.81 -10.26 -4.91
C LEU A 133 -8.99 -11.71 -5.33
N LEU A 134 -9.36 -12.59 -4.40
CA LEU A 134 -9.64 -13.99 -4.72
C LEU A 134 -10.82 -14.14 -5.68
N GLN A 135 -11.82 -13.28 -5.57
CA GLN A 135 -12.95 -13.24 -6.51
C GLN A 135 -12.50 -12.85 -7.92
N VAL A 136 -11.61 -11.86 -8.07
CA VAL A 136 -11.02 -11.50 -9.38
C VAL A 136 -10.28 -12.68 -10.03
N ALA A 137 -9.54 -13.47 -9.24
CA ALA A 137 -8.86 -14.66 -9.76
C ALA A 137 -9.84 -15.74 -10.25
N LEU A 138 -10.99 -15.88 -9.58
CA LEU A 138 -12.06 -16.81 -9.94
C LEU A 138 -12.83 -16.36 -11.20
N ASP A 139 -13.15 -15.07 -11.29
CA ASP A 139 -13.96 -14.51 -12.40
C ASP A 139 -13.17 -14.36 -13.70
N ASP A 140 -11.87 -14.65 -13.66
CA ASP A 140 -10.95 -14.53 -14.79
C ASP A 140 -10.91 -13.13 -15.42
N LEU A 141 -11.05 -12.10 -14.59
CA LEU A 141 -11.03 -10.70 -15.01
C LEU A 141 -9.61 -10.14 -15.12
N ALA A 142 -8.61 -10.99 -15.38
CA ALA A 142 -7.22 -10.55 -15.50
C ALA A 142 -7.04 -9.63 -16.71
N LEU A 143 -6.45 -8.45 -16.48
CA LEU A 143 -6.16 -7.51 -17.56
C LEU A 143 -5.09 -8.10 -18.49
N ASP A 144 -5.38 -8.13 -19.80
CA ASP A 144 -4.43 -8.63 -20.79
C ASP A 144 -3.21 -7.71 -20.91
N ARG A 145 -2.05 -8.19 -20.46
CA ARG A 145 -0.78 -7.47 -20.55
C ARG A 145 -0.42 -7.08 -21.97
N GLN A 146 -0.66 -7.95 -22.95
CA GLN A 146 -0.35 -7.66 -24.36
C GLN A 146 -1.27 -6.58 -24.93
N TYR A 147 -2.53 -6.55 -24.49
CA TYR A 147 -3.44 -5.46 -24.84
C TYR A 147 -2.92 -4.11 -24.33
N VAL A 148 -2.53 -4.03 -23.05
CA VAL A 148 -1.99 -2.79 -22.46
C VAL A 148 -0.67 -2.38 -23.12
N GLN A 149 0.23 -3.33 -23.41
CA GLN A 149 1.46 -3.07 -24.17
C GLN A 149 1.18 -2.43 -25.53
N ARG A 150 0.19 -2.94 -26.27
CA ARG A 150 -0.23 -2.36 -27.55
C ARG A 150 -0.78 -0.95 -27.39
N LEU A 151 -1.53 -0.67 -26.32
CA LEU A 151 -2.02 0.69 -26.04
C LEU A 151 -0.85 1.65 -25.75
N ILE A 152 0.14 1.23 -24.96
CA ILE A 152 1.33 2.03 -24.67
C ILE A 152 2.13 2.31 -25.95
N ALA A 153 2.32 1.31 -26.80
CA ALA A 153 3.00 1.49 -28.09
C ALA A 153 2.27 2.50 -28.99
N ARG A 154 0.93 2.49 -28.99
CA ARG A 154 0.10 3.46 -29.74
C ARG A 154 0.19 4.89 -29.21
N LEU A 155 0.69 5.11 -27.98
CA LEU A 155 0.96 6.47 -27.48
C LEU A 155 2.07 7.18 -28.28
N ARG A 156 2.86 6.45 -29.08
CA ARG A 156 3.87 6.98 -30.00
C ARG A 156 3.37 7.12 -31.45
N ALA A 157 2.10 6.80 -31.74
CA ALA A 157 1.57 6.88 -33.10
C ALA A 157 1.73 8.32 -33.65
N PRO A 158 2.08 8.53 -34.93
CA PRO A 158 2.24 9.87 -35.50
C PRO A 158 0.92 10.64 -35.55
N GLU A 159 -0.20 9.94 -35.73
CA GLU A 159 -1.54 10.52 -35.75
C GLU A 159 -2.03 10.87 -34.34
N TYR A 160 -2.44 12.13 -34.15
CA TYR A 160 -2.98 12.60 -32.86
C TYR A 160 -4.19 11.79 -32.39
N VAL A 161 -5.07 11.39 -33.32
CA VAL A 161 -6.29 10.63 -33.03
C VAL A 161 -5.94 9.29 -32.38
N ASP A 162 -4.94 8.58 -32.89
CA ASP A 162 -4.53 7.28 -32.34
C ASP A 162 -3.94 7.40 -30.93
N ARG A 163 -3.15 8.45 -30.67
CA ARG A 163 -2.64 8.73 -29.32
C ARG A 163 -3.78 9.00 -28.34
N GLN A 164 -4.78 9.78 -28.74
CA GLN A 164 -5.94 10.07 -27.89
C GLN A 164 -6.80 8.83 -27.62
N LEU A 165 -7.03 7.99 -28.64
CA LEU A 165 -7.75 6.73 -28.48
C LEU A 165 -7.02 5.80 -27.51
N ALA A 166 -5.70 5.65 -27.65
CA ALA A 166 -4.90 4.86 -26.73
C ALA A 166 -4.97 5.36 -25.28
N MET A 167 -4.86 6.68 -25.06
CA MET A 167 -5.04 7.26 -23.71
C MET A 167 -6.43 7.01 -23.15
N ARG A 168 -7.48 7.13 -23.96
CA ARG A 168 -8.85 6.84 -23.54
C ARG A 168 -9.02 5.37 -23.18
N ASP A 169 -8.49 4.47 -23.99
CA ASP A 169 -8.63 3.04 -23.78
C ASP A 169 -7.82 2.58 -22.54
N LEU A 170 -6.65 3.17 -22.27
CA LEU A 170 -5.91 2.97 -21.01
C LEU A 170 -6.74 3.40 -19.80
N ARG A 171 -7.40 4.56 -19.86
CA ARG A 171 -8.30 5.01 -18.78
C ARG A 171 -9.51 4.10 -18.60
N ARG A 172 -10.04 3.53 -19.68
CA ARG A 172 -11.16 2.57 -19.61
C ARG A 172 -10.77 1.26 -18.95
N CYS A 173 -9.49 0.91 -18.91
CA CYS A 173 -8.99 -0.22 -18.11
C CYS A 173 -9.11 0.03 -16.60
N GLY A 174 -9.33 1.29 -16.18
CA GLY A 174 -9.49 1.66 -14.78
C GLY A 174 -8.21 1.54 -13.97
N VAL A 175 -8.32 1.53 -12.64
CA VAL A 175 -7.16 1.47 -11.72
C VAL A 175 -6.37 0.17 -11.81
N GLY A 176 -6.97 -0.92 -12.32
CA GLY A 176 -6.30 -2.20 -12.52
C GLY A 176 -5.10 -2.16 -13.44
N VAL A 177 -5.02 -1.15 -14.31
CA VAL A 177 -3.88 -0.99 -15.23
C VAL A 177 -2.64 -0.43 -14.52
N LEU A 178 -2.78 0.23 -13.36
CA LEU A 178 -1.69 0.99 -12.72
C LEU A 178 -0.45 0.14 -12.40
N PRO A 179 -0.53 -1.05 -11.77
CA PRO A 179 0.68 -1.82 -11.46
C PRO A 179 1.36 -2.28 -12.74
N LEU A 180 0.57 -2.58 -13.78
CA LEU A 180 1.14 -2.94 -15.06
C LEU A 180 1.85 -1.75 -15.71
N LEU A 181 1.31 -0.53 -15.61
CA LEU A 181 1.98 0.68 -16.06
C LEU A 181 3.30 0.95 -15.32
N GLU A 182 3.43 0.55 -14.05
CA GLU A 182 4.67 0.69 -13.26
C GLU A 182 5.77 -0.29 -13.71
N THR A 183 5.40 -1.45 -14.27
CA THR A 183 6.39 -2.40 -14.80
C THR A 183 7.12 -1.93 -16.05
N PHE A 184 6.59 -0.92 -16.75
CA PHE A 184 7.28 -0.33 -17.90
C PHE A 184 8.30 0.69 -17.40
N ALA A 185 9.57 0.29 -17.46
CA ALA A 185 10.67 1.14 -17.06
C ALA A 185 10.73 2.42 -17.92
N ASP A 186 11.00 3.56 -17.27
CA ASP A 186 11.03 4.88 -17.90
C ASP A 186 12.08 5.00 -19.02
N ASP A 187 13.08 4.13 -19.02
CA ASP A 187 14.13 4.04 -20.05
C ASP A 187 13.64 3.39 -21.36
N GLN A 188 12.58 2.60 -21.30
CA GLN A 188 11.93 1.99 -22.48
C GLN A 188 10.90 2.91 -23.13
N LEU A 189 10.57 4.03 -22.48
CA LEU A 189 9.54 4.97 -22.89
C LEU A 189 10.14 6.27 -23.42
N ASP A 190 9.67 6.73 -24.58
CA ASP A 190 10.03 8.05 -25.07
C ASP A 190 9.43 9.16 -24.18
N SER A 191 9.90 10.40 -24.37
CA SER A 191 9.47 11.53 -23.55
C SER A 191 7.98 11.83 -23.67
N GLU A 192 7.37 11.63 -24.85
CA GLU A 192 5.94 11.84 -25.05
C GLU A 192 5.11 10.75 -24.36
N GLN A 193 5.51 9.49 -24.48
CA GLN A 193 4.89 8.37 -23.79
C GLN A 193 4.94 8.56 -22.27
N ARG A 194 6.09 8.97 -21.72
CA ARG A 194 6.23 9.25 -20.27
C ARG A 194 5.28 10.34 -19.79
N VAL A 195 5.20 11.47 -20.50
CA VAL A 195 4.29 12.57 -20.15
C VAL A 195 2.83 12.11 -20.20
N ARG A 196 2.44 11.36 -21.25
CA ARG A 196 1.06 10.87 -21.40
C ARG A 196 0.69 9.83 -20.35
N LEU A 197 1.59 8.89 -20.04
CA LEU A 197 1.35 7.88 -19.02
C LEU A 197 1.25 8.49 -17.62
N ARG A 198 2.10 9.49 -17.30
CA ARG A 198 1.95 10.26 -16.06
C ARG A 198 0.56 10.86 -15.93
N HIS A 199 0.04 11.47 -16.99
CA HIS A 199 -1.30 12.05 -16.98
C HIS A 199 -2.41 11.00 -16.83
N VAL A 200 -2.25 9.81 -17.43
CA VAL A 200 -3.20 8.70 -17.24
C VAL A 200 -3.18 8.21 -15.78
N ARG A 201 -2.00 8.06 -15.16
CA ARG A 201 -1.85 7.66 -13.76
C ARG A 201 -2.53 8.66 -12.82
N GLU A 202 -2.22 9.95 -12.96
CA GLU A 202 -2.83 11.04 -12.18
C GLU A 202 -4.38 11.01 -12.25
N GLN A 203 -4.95 10.81 -13.45
CA GLN A 203 -6.41 10.76 -13.63
C GLN A 203 -7.06 9.54 -12.98
N LEU A 204 -6.38 8.40 -12.97
CA LEU A 204 -6.86 7.17 -12.34
C LEU A 204 -6.75 7.23 -10.81
N GLU A 205 -5.71 7.88 -10.28
CA GLU A 205 -5.51 8.08 -8.84
C GLU A 205 -6.53 9.07 -8.24
N MET A 206 -6.82 10.18 -8.92
CA MET A 206 -7.70 11.24 -8.40
C MET A 206 -9.19 10.86 -8.26
N SER A 207 -9.64 9.73 -8.80
CA SER A 207 -11.07 9.57 -9.15
C SER A 207 -12.00 8.96 -8.09
N THR A 208 -11.55 8.39 -6.97
CA THR A 208 -12.40 8.00 -5.81
C THR A 208 -11.56 7.44 -4.67
N GLY A 209 -12.08 7.45 -3.43
CA GLY A 209 -11.45 6.79 -2.29
C GLY A 209 -11.32 5.27 -2.45
N ASP A 210 -10.48 4.66 -1.61
CA ASP A 210 -10.16 3.24 -1.66
C ASP A 210 -11.34 2.37 -1.21
N SER A 211 -12.15 1.91 -2.17
CA SER A 211 -13.10 0.82 -1.93
C SER A 211 -12.41 -0.54 -2.10
N PRO A 212 -12.85 -1.60 -1.39
CA PRO A 212 -12.25 -2.92 -1.49
C PRO A 212 -12.16 -3.46 -2.92
N ASP A 213 -13.23 -3.34 -3.71
CA ASP A 213 -13.25 -3.81 -5.10
C ASP A 213 -12.30 -3.01 -6.00
N ARG A 214 -12.19 -1.70 -5.78
CA ARG A 214 -11.28 -0.82 -6.53
C ARG A 214 -9.83 -1.21 -6.23
N VAL A 215 -9.49 -1.37 -4.95
CA VAL A 215 -8.15 -1.79 -4.53
C VAL A 215 -7.85 -3.22 -5.00
N ALA A 216 -8.80 -4.15 -4.91
CA ALA A 216 -8.60 -5.50 -5.42
C ALA A 216 -8.38 -5.52 -6.94
N THR A 217 -9.14 -4.71 -7.69
CA THR A 217 -8.92 -4.54 -9.14
C THR A 217 -7.54 -3.96 -9.41
N TRP A 218 -7.14 -2.94 -8.66
CA TRP A 218 -5.80 -2.36 -8.72
C TRP A 218 -4.72 -3.42 -8.49
N LEU A 219 -4.77 -4.13 -7.37
CA LEU A 219 -3.77 -5.13 -6.98
C LEU A 219 -3.85 -6.44 -7.78
N SER A 220 -4.91 -6.66 -8.56
CA SER A 220 -5.11 -7.90 -9.35
C SER A 220 -4.00 -8.14 -10.38
N CYS A 221 -3.36 -7.08 -10.85
CA CYS A 221 -2.25 -7.14 -11.80
C CYS A 221 -0.88 -7.01 -11.11
N ASP A 222 -0.85 -6.86 -9.79
CA ASP A 222 0.39 -6.74 -9.02
C ASP A 222 0.98 -8.11 -8.69
N GLN A 223 2.10 -8.43 -9.35
CA GLN A 223 2.79 -9.70 -9.15
C GLN A 223 3.26 -9.91 -7.70
N SER A 224 3.70 -8.84 -7.03
CA SER A 224 4.24 -8.94 -5.68
C SER A 224 3.17 -9.40 -4.69
N VAL A 225 1.95 -8.88 -4.83
CA VAL A 225 0.79 -9.29 -4.04
C VAL A 225 0.47 -10.77 -4.25
N TRP A 226 0.37 -11.23 -5.50
CA TRP A 226 0.05 -12.62 -5.77
C TRP A 226 1.13 -13.60 -5.33
N LEU A 227 2.40 -13.20 -5.33
CA LEU A 227 3.48 -14.00 -4.77
C LEU A 227 3.39 -14.12 -3.25
N THR A 228 2.96 -13.05 -2.57
CA THR A 228 2.66 -13.09 -1.13
C THR A 228 1.50 -14.04 -0.86
N LEU A 229 0.41 -13.96 -1.62
CA LEU A 229 -0.75 -14.86 -1.47
C LEU A 229 -0.38 -16.32 -1.80
N LEU A 230 0.54 -16.53 -2.74
CA LEU A 230 1.06 -17.86 -3.05
C LEU A 230 1.76 -18.50 -1.83
N ALA A 231 2.49 -17.71 -1.03
CA ALA A 231 3.18 -18.18 0.17
C ALA A 231 2.26 -18.37 1.40
N ALA A 232 1.00 -17.92 1.31
CA ALA A 232 0.03 -17.99 2.40
C ALA A 232 -0.19 -19.42 2.93
N GLU A 233 -0.53 -19.53 4.20
CA GLU A 233 -0.77 -20.83 4.85
C GLU A 233 -2.06 -21.49 4.40
N ASP A 234 -3.06 -20.70 4.03
CA ASP A 234 -4.31 -21.19 3.48
C ASP A 234 -4.07 -21.81 2.09
N THR A 235 -4.32 -23.11 2.00
CA THR A 235 -4.10 -23.89 0.77
C THR A 235 -4.99 -23.40 -0.37
N LYS A 236 -6.21 -22.95 -0.08
CA LYS A 236 -7.13 -22.45 -1.11
C LYS A 236 -6.63 -21.14 -1.72
N THR A 237 -6.25 -20.18 -0.87
CA THR A 237 -5.62 -18.91 -1.28
C THR A 237 -4.35 -19.17 -2.11
N SER A 238 -3.47 -20.05 -1.63
CA SER A 238 -2.23 -20.39 -2.34
C SER A 238 -2.48 -21.06 -3.70
N GLN A 239 -3.49 -21.93 -3.81
CA GLN A 239 -3.88 -22.53 -5.09
C GLN A 239 -4.42 -21.49 -6.08
N LEU A 240 -5.33 -20.61 -5.64
CA LEU A 240 -5.90 -19.55 -6.49
C LEU A 240 -4.81 -18.58 -6.96
N ALA A 241 -3.89 -18.21 -6.08
CA ALA A 241 -2.75 -17.36 -6.42
C ALA A 241 -1.85 -18.03 -7.48
N ARG A 242 -1.59 -19.34 -7.35
CA ARG A 242 -0.82 -20.12 -8.33
C ARG A 242 -1.49 -20.12 -9.70
N GLU A 243 -2.80 -20.37 -9.75
CA GLU A 243 -3.58 -20.40 -10.98
C GLU A 243 -3.65 -19.01 -11.64
N HIS A 244 -3.85 -17.96 -10.85
CA HIS A 244 -3.83 -16.58 -11.34
C HIS A 244 -2.47 -16.18 -11.91
N LEU A 245 -1.38 -16.44 -11.17
CA LEU A 245 -0.02 -16.19 -11.65
C LEU A 245 0.27 -16.98 -12.94
N ALA A 246 -0.11 -18.25 -13.01
CA ALA A 246 0.10 -19.04 -14.22
C ALA A 246 -0.62 -18.45 -15.44
N ARG A 247 -1.79 -17.86 -15.23
CA ARG A 247 -2.59 -17.22 -16.27
C ARG A 247 -2.03 -15.89 -16.71
N VAL A 248 -1.77 -14.98 -15.77
CA VAL A 248 -1.22 -13.64 -16.04
C VAL A 248 0.12 -13.72 -16.77
N PHE A 249 0.97 -14.69 -16.39
CA PHE A 249 2.29 -14.89 -16.99
C PHE A 249 2.32 -15.94 -18.11
N GLN A 250 1.16 -16.52 -18.45
CA GLN A 250 1.00 -17.54 -19.50
C GLN A 250 2.03 -18.69 -19.40
N GLN A 251 2.39 -19.09 -18.18
CA GLN A 251 3.37 -20.14 -17.94
C GLN A 251 3.03 -20.95 -16.68
N PRO A 252 3.32 -22.26 -16.64
CA PRO A 252 3.05 -23.07 -15.46
C PRO A 252 3.91 -22.62 -14.27
N ILE A 253 3.25 -22.44 -13.12
CA ILE A 253 3.90 -22.17 -11.83
C ILE A 253 3.92 -23.46 -11.02
N THR A 254 5.13 -23.99 -10.78
CA THR A 254 5.35 -25.12 -9.87
C THR A 254 5.52 -24.59 -8.46
N PHE A 255 4.65 -24.98 -7.53
CA PHE A 255 4.67 -24.56 -6.14
C PHE A 255 4.10 -25.66 -5.24
N GLU A 256 4.76 -25.96 -4.12
CA GLU A 256 4.33 -26.99 -3.16
C GLU A 256 3.62 -26.34 -1.97
N HIS A 257 2.30 -26.49 -1.93
CA HIS A 257 1.44 -25.83 -0.94
C HIS A 257 1.59 -26.39 0.49
N VAL A 258 1.94 -27.68 0.62
CA VAL A 258 2.05 -28.40 1.90
C VAL A 258 3.42 -28.27 2.58
N ALA A 259 4.34 -27.48 2.00
CA ALA A 259 5.66 -27.24 2.57
C ALA A 259 5.61 -26.35 3.83
N SER A 260 6.71 -26.30 4.59
CA SER A 260 6.84 -25.37 5.71
C SER A 260 6.72 -23.91 5.24
N ASN A 261 6.33 -22.99 6.12
CA ASN A 261 6.21 -21.56 5.77
C ASN A 261 7.54 -21.01 5.21
N ALA A 262 8.66 -21.33 5.84
CA ALA A 262 9.99 -20.95 5.37
C ALA A 262 10.31 -21.52 3.96
N ASP A 263 9.90 -22.75 3.66
CA ASP A 263 10.12 -23.34 2.34
C ASP A 263 9.19 -22.73 1.28
N ARG A 264 7.92 -22.45 1.63
CA ARG A 264 6.98 -21.73 0.76
C ARG A 264 7.51 -20.35 0.38
N GLN A 265 8.07 -19.61 1.35
CA GLN A 265 8.68 -18.31 1.09
C GLN A 265 9.87 -18.43 0.12
N ARG A 266 10.77 -19.39 0.36
CA ARG A 266 11.90 -19.65 -0.56
C ARG A 266 11.45 -20.06 -1.96
N GLN A 267 10.32 -20.76 -2.10
CA GLN A 267 9.74 -21.09 -3.40
C GLN A 267 9.19 -19.84 -4.09
N ALA A 268 8.44 -18.99 -3.37
CA ALA A 268 7.92 -17.73 -3.88
C ALA A 268 9.05 -16.80 -4.37
N ASP A 269 10.15 -16.67 -3.61
CA ASP A 269 11.30 -15.86 -4.01
C ASP A 269 12.01 -16.38 -5.26
N ARG A 270 12.06 -17.71 -5.44
CA ARG A 270 12.61 -18.34 -6.65
C ARG A 270 11.73 -18.05 -7.86
N ILE A 271 10.40 -18.13 -7.70
CA ILE A 271 9.44 -17.78 -8.75
C ILE A 271 9.55 -16.30 -9.10
N ARG A 272 9.61 -15.41 -8.10
CA ARG A 272 9.85 -13.97 -8.27
C ARG A 272 11.08 -13.69 -9.12
N SER A 273 12.20 -14.32 -8.78
CA SER A 273 13.48 -14.17 -9.48
C SER A 273 13.41 -14.64 -10.94
N ARG A 274 12.58 -15.65 -11.23
CA ARG A 274 12.36 -16.16 -12.59
C ARG A 274 11.46 -15.25 -13.42
N LEU A 275 10.39 -14.75 -12.81
CA LEU A 275 9.42 -13.86 -13.45
C LEU A 275 10.03 -12.49 -13.77
N LEU A 276 10.85 -11.92 -12.89
CA LEU A 276 11.56 -10.65 -13.12
C LEU A 276 12.67 -10.76 -14.19
N LYS A 277 13.10 -11.98 -14.55
CA LYS A 277 14.12 -12.22 -15.58
C LYS A 277 13.54 -12.54 -16.96
N SER A 278 12.23 -12.74 -17.09
CA SER A 278 11.60 -12.92 -18.40
C SER A 278 11.31 -11.54 -19.01
N PRO A 279 11.89 -11.24 -20.20
CA PRO A 279 11.67 -9.96 -20.89
C PRO A 279 10.22 -9.76 -21.32
#